data_AF-A0A832UNR1-F1
#
_entry.id   AF-A0A832UNR1-F1
#
_cell.length_a   1.000
_cell.length_b   1.000
_cell.length_c   1.000
_cell.angle_alpha   90.00
_cell.angle_beta   90.00
_cell.angle_gamma   90.00
#
_symmetry.space_group_name_H-M   'P 1'
#
loop_
_entity.id
_entity.type
_entity.pdbx_description
1 polymer ?
#
loop_
_entity_poly.entity_id
_entity_poly.type
_entity_poly.pdbx_seq_one_letter_code
_entity_poly.pdbx_strand_id
1 'polypeptide(L)' 'MTDKEKKIKCPICKNPSEMDKEQNPYLPFCSERCRTIDLGAWLDGKYFIESDEFFMDSEM' A
#
# COMPACT_ATOMS: atom_id res chain seq x y z
N MET A 1 -3.66 -13.95 26.66
CA MET A 1 -2.87 -14.18 25.44
C MET A 1 -2.55 -12.81 24.89
N THR A 2 -1.31 -12.36 25.01
CA THR A 2 -0.93 -11.01 24.56
C THR A 2 -0.72 -11.07 23.06
N ASP A 3 -1.71 -10.62 22.29
CA ASP A 3 -1.55 -10.36 20.86
C ASP A 3 -0.39 -9.38 20.71
N LYS A 4 0.73 -9.90 20.19
CA LYS A 4 1.97 -9.18 20.00
C LYS A 4 1.70 -8.15 18.91
N GLU A 5 1.44 -6.93 19.34
CA GLU A 5 1.11 -5.75 18.54
C GLU A 5 1.90 -5.74 17.22
N LYS A 6 1.21 -6.09 16.13
CA LYS A 6 1.82 -6.28 14.82
C LYS A 6 2.09 -4.90 14.23
N LYS A 7 3.26 -4.32 14.53
CA LYS A 7 3.68 -3.01 14.01
C LYS A 7 3.73 -3.04 12.48
N ILE A 8 2.77 -2.38 11.84
CA ILE A 8 2.74 -2.25 10.37
C ILE A 8 3.79 -1.22 9.96
N LYS A 9 4.57 -1.52 8.93
CA LYS A 9 5.51 -0.57 8.33
C LYS A 9 4.80 0.20 7.23
N CYS A 10 5.04 1.51 7.15
CA CYS A 10 4.57 2.34 6.06
C CYS A 10 5.07 1.78 4.72
N PRO A 11 4.20 1.56 3.71
CA PRO A 11 4.61 0.99 2.43
C PRO A 11 5.58 1.89 1.66
N ILE A 12 5.54 3.21 1.89
CA ILE A 12 6.34 4.23 1.19
C ILE A 12 7.74 4.39 1.77
N CYS A 13 7.87 4.60 3.08
CA CYS A 13 9.17 4.93 3.71
C CYS A 13 9.68 3.87 4.69
N LYS A 14 8.90 2.82 4.96
CA LYS A 14 9.19 1.71 5.89
C LYS A 14 9.30 2.07 7.38
N ASN A 15 9.09 3.34 7.75
CA ASN A 15 8.93 3.74 9.14
C ASN A 15 7.71 3.05 9.79
N PRO A 16 7.68 2.85 11.11
CA PRO A 16 6.50 2.34 11.80
C PRO A 16 5.30 3.25 11.57
N SER A 17 4.14 2.66 11.26
CA SER A 17 2.86 3.37 11.27
C SER A 17 2.24 3.25 12.65
N GLU A 18 1.92 4.39 13.27
CA GLU A 18 1.06 4.41 14.47
C GLU A 18 -0.30 3.83 14.09
N MET A 19 -0.75 2.81 14.81
CA MET A 19 -1.91 1.97 14.48
C MET A 19 -3.21 2.46 15.11
N ASP A 20 -3.12 3.37 16.08
CA ASP A 20 -4.27 4.10 16.58
C ASP A 20 -4.78 5.09 15.52
N LYS A 21 -6.01 4.87 15.02
CA LYS A 21 -6.65 5.72 14.01
C LYS A 21 -6.92 7.14 14.50
N GLU A 22 -7.11 7.33 15.81
CA GLU A 22 -7.35 8.65 16.39
C GLU A 22 -6.06 9.48 16.37
N GLN A 23 -4.91 8.83 16.58
CA GLN A 23 -3.59 9.46 16.53
C GLN A 23 -3.04 9.56 15.10
N ASN A 24 -3.38 8.62 14.23
CA ASN A 24 -2.95 8.57 12.83
C ASN A 24 -4.10 8.23 11.88
N PRO A 25 -4.74 9.23 11.26
CA PRO A 25 -5.81 9.00 10.29
C PRO A 25 -5.30 8.53 8.91
N TYR A 26 -3.97 8.43 8.72
CA TYR A 26 -3.34 8.16 7.42
C TYR A 26 -2.95 6.69 7.23
N LEU A 27 -3.51 5.77 8.01
CA LEU A 27 -3.23 4.33 7.86
C LEU A 27 -3.47 3.85 6.41
N PRO A 28 -2.63 2.95 5.87
CA PRO A 28 -1.50 2.25 6.51
C PRO A 28 -0.19 3.06 6.50
N PHE A 29 -0.21 4.33 6.10
CA PHE A 29 0.97 5.19 6.03
C PHE A 29 1.33 5.78 7.39
N CYS A 30 2.60 6.20 7.54
CA CYS A 30 3.05 6.85 8.78
C CYS A 30 2.67 8.33 8.86
N SER A 31 2.23 8.95 7.76
CA SER A 31 1.87 10.36 7.68
C SER A 31 1.13 10.70 6.39
N GLU A 32 0.50 11.89 6.36
CA GLU A 32 -0.14 12.45 5.17
C GLU A 32 0.81 12.51 3.97
N ARG A 33 2.05 12.94 4.18
CA ARG A 33 3.07 13.02 3.12
C ARG A 33 3.21 11.68 2.39
N CYS A 34 3.27 10.57 3.13
CA CYS A 34 3.40 9.24 2.51
C CYS A 34 2.12 8.84 1.78
N ARG A 35 0.93 9.13 2.32
CA ARG A 35 -0.35 8.92 1.61
C ARG A 35 -0.38 9.66 0.26
N THR A 36 0.08 10.91 0.24
CA THR A 36 0.10 11.74 -0.97
C THR A 36 1.13 11.26 -2.00
N ILE A 37 2.30 10.77 -1.55
CA ILE A 37 3.29 10.17 -2.45
C ILE A 37 2.74 8.90 -3.12
N ASP A 38 2.08 8.05 -2.35
CA ASP A 38 1.43 6.83 -2.87
C ASP A 38 0.39 7.19 -3.93
N LEU A 39 -0.49 8.16 -3.62
CA LEU A 39 -1.47 8.67 -4.57
C LEU A 39 -0.82 9.21 -5.85
N GLY A 40 0.28 9.97 -5.72
CA GLY A 40 1.04 10.45 -6.87
C GLY A 40 1.59 9.31 -7.72
N ALA A 41 2.11 8.25 -7.11
CA ALA A 41 2.60 7.08 -7.84
C ALA A 41 1.49 6.33 -8.59
N TRP A 42 0.25 6.28 -8.05
CA TRP A 42 -0.92 5.79 -8.77
C TRP A 42 -1.26 6.66 -9.98
N LEU A 43 -1.32 7.98 -9.80
CA LEU A 43 -1.63 8.92 -10.88
C LEU A 43 -0.56 8.92 -11.98
N ASP A 44 0.70 8.70 -11.61
CA ASP A 44 1.84 8.57 -12.53
C ASP A 44 1.85 7.20 -13.26
N GLY A 45 0.95 6.27 -12.93
CA GLY A 45 0.93 4.92 -13.53
C GLY A 45 2.11 4.03 -13.11
N LYS A 46 2.74 4.30 -11.96
CA LYS A 46 3.89 3.51 -11.47
C LYS A 46 3.50 2.13 -10.93
N TYR A 47 2.23 1.94 -10.59
CA TYR A 47 1.70 0.66 -10.16
C TYR A 47 0.98 0.01 -11.33
N PHE A 48 1.45 -1.16 -11.72
CA PHE A 48 0.81 -2.03 -12.70
C PHE A 48 0.92 -3.47 -12.21
N ILE A 49 -0.05 -4.28 -12.61
CA ILE A 49 0.00 -5.73 -12.44
C ILE A 49 0.40 -6.26 -13.80
N GLU A 50 1.54 -6.95 -13.85
CA GLU A 50 1.97 -7.64 -15.05
C GLU A 50 0.95 -8.74 -15.38
N SER A 51 0.47 -8.77 -16.62
CA SER A 51 -0.35 -9.86 -17.11
C SER A 51 0.55 -10.97 -17.60
N ASP A 52 0.29 -12.20 -17.16
CA ASP A 52 0.81 -13.38 -17.84
C ASP A 52 0.12 -13.44 -19.21
N GLU A 53 0.79 -12.96 -20.26
CA GLU A 53 0.29 -13.10 -21.63
C GLU A 53 0.27 -14.59 -22.01
N PHE A 54 -0.85 -15.28 -21.75
CA PHE A 54 -1.30 -16.47 -22.50
C PHE A 54 -2.78 -16.75 -22.20
N PHE A 55 -3.64 -15.75 -22.42
CA PHE A 55 -5.04 -16.01 -22.77
C PHE A 55 -5.12 -16.11 -24.29
N MET A 56 -4.66 -17.23 -24.86
CA MET A 56 -5.06 -17.58 -26.22
C MET A 56 -6.55 -17.88 -26.16
N ASP A 57 -7.38 -16.99 -26.71
CA ASP A 57 -8.78 -17.30 -27.02
C ASP A 57 -8.79 -18.57 -27.88
N SER A 58 -9.09 -19.70 -27.24
CA SER A 58 -9.26 -20.98 -27.88
C SER A 58 -10.63 -21.03 -28.54
N GLU A 59 -10.89 -20.16 -29.52
CA GLU A 59 -11.94 -20.36 -30.52
C GLU A 59 -11.53 -19.71 -31.85
N MET A 60 -10.79 -20.48 -32.66
CA MET A 60 -10.97 -20.53 -34.10
C MET A 60 -10.92 -21.98 -34.58
#